data_AF-V7H9P7-F1
#
_entry.id   AF-V7H9P7-F1
#
_cell.length_a   1.000
_cell.length_b   1.000
_cell.length_c   1.000
_cell.angle_alpha   90.00
_cell.angle_beta   90.00
_cell.angle_gamma   90.00
#
_symmetry.space_group_name_H-M   'P 1'
#
loop_
_entity.id
_entity.type
_entity.pdbx_description
1 polymer ?
#
loop_
_entity_poly.entity_id
_entity_poly.type
_entity_poly.pdbx_seq_one_letter_code
_entity_poly.pdbx_strand_id
1 'polypeptide(L)'
;MIDFFSQKQHRRSAALAACVIAATVLAGGTVRAEEAVRQVLPGGQQPAAVQQLVREKVPDESEIQRFCSNIADAARDRRYALQAEELKQLQAGIDLRMKALDDKRAEYEQWLKRREVFLARAEDGVVKIYAGMKPDAAAERLAMVNADLAAAILMKLDSRKAGVILNEMDQKAAATLTGIMASAARRVDPS
;
A
#
# COMPACT_ATOMS: atom_id res chain seq x y z
N MET A 1 17.95 11.81 -21.41
CA MET A 1 17.60 10.39 -21.26
C MET A 1 16.38 10.27 -20.35
N ILE A 2 15.24 10.77 -20.82
CA ILE A 2 13.88 10.51 -20.34
C ILE A 2 13.03 10.65 -21.61
N ASP A 3 12.68 9.55 -22.26
CA ASP A 3 11.74 9.52 -23.38
C ASP A 3 10.34 9.26 -22.80
N PHE A 4 9.36 10.18 -22.92
CA PHE A 4 8.52 10.43 -24.10
C PHE A 4 7.73 9.18 -24.55
N PHE A 5 6.65 8.87 -23.83
CA PHE A 5 5.56 8.06 -24.38
C PHE A 5 4.29 8.90 -24.48
N SER A 6 4.17 9.50 -25.65
CA SER A 6 3.05 10.28 -26.16
C SER A 6 2.32 9.46 -27.21
N GLN A 7 1.00 9.65 -27.29
CA GLN A 7 0.08 9.35 -28.41
C GLN A 7 -0.39 7.89 -28.60
N LYS A 8 -1.68 7.62 -28.38
CA LYS A 8 -2.86 7.81 -29.29
C LYS A 8 -2.94 6.77 -30.41
N GLN A 9 -3.75 5.73 -30.21
CA GLN A 9 -4.58 5.03 -31.22
C GLN A 9 -5.23 3.83 -30.50
N HIS A 10 -6.55 3.69 -30.35
CA HIS A 10 -7.61 3.79 -31.33
C HIS A 10 -8.96 4.09 -30.67
N ARG A 11 -9.71 5.00 -31.29
CA ARG A 11 -11.17 5.08 -31.24
C ARG A 11 -11.75 3.78 -31.79
N ARG A 12 -12.61 3.10 -31.06
CA ARG A 12 -13.70 2.28 -31.63
C ARG A 12 -14.94 2.38 -30.76
N SER A 13 -15.89 3.15 -31.25
CA SER A 13 -17.29 3.15 -30.85
C SER A 13 -17.95 1.83 -31.28
N ALA A 14 -18.80 1.25 -30.43
CA ALA A 14 -19.99 0.50 -30.84
C ALA A 14 -20.92 0.36 -29.63
N ALA A 15 -22.16 0.81 -29.80
CA ALA A 15 -23.27 0.73 -28.86
C ALA A 15 -24.02 -0.61 -28.98
N LEU A 16 -25.00 -0.80 -28.07
CA LEU A 16 -26.17 -1.73 -28.03
C LEU A 16 -26.12 -2.58 -26.74
N ALA A 17 -26.80 -2.23 -25.63
CA ALA A 17 -28.24 -2.22 -25.37
C ALA A 17 -28.88 -3.63 -25.30
N ALA A 18 -29.23 -4.11 -24.10
CA ALA A 18 -30.39 -5.00 -23.87
C ALA A 18 -30.77 -5.10 -22.37
N CYS A 19 -32.01 -4.67 -22.13
CA CYS A 19 -32.88 -4.71 -20.95
C CYS A 19 -32.77 -5.90 -19.98
N VAL A 20 -32.78 -5.59 -18.67
CA VAL A 20 -33.14 -6.52 -17.59
C VAL A 20 -34.55 -6.17 -17.14
N ILE A 21 -35.53 -7.02 -17.47
CA ILE A 21 -36.92 -6.92 -16.98
C ILE A 21 -37.06 -7.89 -15.79
N ALA A 22 -37.51 -7.33 -14.68
CA ALA A 22 -37.87 -8.01 -13.44
C ALA A 22 -39.15 -8.84 -13.57
N ALA A 23 -39.25 -9.95 -12.83
CA ALA A 23 -40.52 -10.43 -12.28
C ALA A 23 -40.30 -11.50 -11.20
N THR A 24 -40.55 -11.10 -9.96
CA THR A 24 -40.84 -11.96 -8.81
C THR A 24 -42.27 -12.52 -8.90
N VAL A 25 -42.48 -13.82 -8.69
CA VAL A 25 -43.80 -14.39 -8.31
C VAL A 25 -43.63 -15.52 -7.29
N LEU A 26 -44.48 -15.47 -6.26
CA LEU A 26 -44.61 -16.40 -5.13
C LEU A 26 -45.38 -17.69 -5.49
N ALA A 27 -45.21 -18.68 -4.62
CA ALA A 27 -46.20 -19.67 -4.14
C ALA A 27 -46.28 -21.05 -4.83
N GLY A 28 -46.09 -22.08 -3.99
CA GLY A 28 -46.95 -23.28 -3.94
C GLY A 28 -46.49 -24.53 -4.70
N GLY A 29 -45.99 -25.52 -3.95
CA GLY A 29 -45.92 -26.93 -4.39
C GLY A 29 -47.31 -27.49 -4.68
N THR A 30 -47.50 -28.44 -5.58
CA THR A 30 -47.11 -29.87 -5.59
C THR A 30 -47.26 -30.34 -7.06
N VAL A 31 -46.63 -31.38 -7.64
CA VAL A 31 -46.56 -32.82 -7.32
C VAL A 31 -45.57 -33.45 -8.32
N ARG A 32 -44.81 -34.49 -7.89
CA ARG A 32 -44.23 -35.61 -8.67
C ARG A 32 -43.33 -35.33 -9.89
N ALA A 33 -42.04 -35.67 -9.75
CA ALA A 33 -41.47 -36.98 -10.15
C ALA A 33 -39.95 -36.81 -10.25
N GLU A 34 -39.19 -37.25 -9.24
CA GLU A 34 -37.75 -37.41 -9.40
C GLU A 34 -37.48 -38.61 -10.29
N GLU A 35 -37.11 -38.32 -11.53
CA GLU A 35 -36.50 -39.26 -12.45
C GLU A 35 -35.05 -39.47 -11.99
N ALA A 36 -34.84 -40.54 -11.24
CA ALA A 36 -33.51 -40.99 -10.86
C ALA A 36 -32.74 -41.40 -12.12
N VAL A 37 -31.86 -40.52 -12.60
CA VAL A 37 -30.93 -40.82 -13.69
C VAL A 37 -29.93 -41.86 -13.19
N ARG A 38 -30.22 -43.14 -13.48
CA ARG A 38 -29.29 -44.26 -13.29
C ARG A 38 -28.32 -44.29 -14.47
N GLN A 39 -27.08 -43.89 -14.23
CA GLN A 39 -25.97 -44.19 -15.14
C GLN A 39 -25.56 -45.65 -14.94
N VAL A 40 -26.10 -46.55 -15.75
CA VAL A 40 -25.71 -47.96 -15.78
C VAL A 40 -24.52 -48.12 -16.71
N LEU A 41 -23.35 -48.42 -16.15
CA LEU A 41 -22.18 -48.85 -16.92
C LEU A 41 -22.37 -50.34 -17.30
N PRO A 42 -22.26 -50.73 -18.59
CA PRO A 42 -22.42 -52.12 -18.98
C PRO A 42 -21.23 -52.94 -18.46
N GLY A 43 -21.49 -53.85 -17.50
CA GLY A 43 -20.49 -54.76 -16.92
C GLY A 43 -20.16 -54.55 -15.44
N GLY A 44 -20.80 -53.60 -14.74
CA GLY A 44 -20.64 -53.46 -13.29
C GLY A 44 -21.34 -54.59 -12.52
N GLN A 45 -20.59 -55.30 -11.67
CA GLN A 45 -21.17 -56.24 -10.70
C GLN A 45 -22.27 -55.54 -9.89
N GLN A 46 -23.39 -56.24 -9.67
CA GLN A 46 -24.45 -55.77 -8.78
C GLN A 46 -23.82 -55.31 -7.46
N PRO A 47 -24.18 -54.14 -6.91
CA PRO A 47 -23.65 -53.71 -5.62
C PRO A 47 -23.90 -54.83 -4.63
N ALA A 48 -22.81 -55.36 -4.05
CA ALA A 48 -22.89 -56.35 -3.00
C ALA A 48 -23.90 -55.83 -1.97
N ALA A 49 -24.85 -56.71 -1.58
CA ALA A 49 -25.87 -56.38 -0.61
C ALA A 49 -25.22 -55.61 0.55
N VAL A 50 -25.75 -54.42 0.83
CA VAL A 50 -25.27 -53.59 1.94
C VAL A 50 -25.24 -54.48 3.17
N GLN A 51 -24.04 -54.84 3.62
CA GLN A 51 -23.90 -55.67 4.81
C GLN A 51 -24.55 -54.89 5.92
N GLN A 52 -25.65 -55.45 6.42
CA GLN A 52 -26.43 -54.85 7.47
C GLN A 52 -25.51 -54.81 8.69
N LEU A 53 -24.93 -53.64 8.96
CA LEU A 53 -24.08 -53.42 10.11
C LEU A 53 -24.94 -53.74 11.33
N VAL A 54 -24.71 -54.90 11.93
CA VAL A 54 -25.35 -55.28 13.17
C VAL A 54 -24.89 -54.24 14.19
N ARG A 55 -25.85 -53.46 14.70
CA ARG A 55 -25.59 -52.44 15.69
C ARG A 55 -25.16 -53.14 16.98
N GLU A 56 -23.86 -53.17 17.22
CA GLU A 56 -23.29 -53.71 18.44
C GLU A 56 -23.82 -52.92 19.66
N LYS A 57 -23.96 -53.63 20.78
CA LYS A 57 -24.53 -53.08 22.01
C LYS A 57 -23.75 -51.83 22.42
N VAL A 58 -24.46 -50.77 22.80
CA VAL A 58 -23.82 -49.52 23.26
C VAL A 58 -22.90 -49.88 24.43
N PRO A 59 -21.60 -49.51 24.39
CA PRO A 59 -20.67 -49.81 25.47
C PRO A 59 -21.17 -49.21 26.78
N ASP A 60 -20.89 -49.89 27.89
CA ASP A 60 -21.26 -49.39 29.21
C ASP A 60 -20.50 -48.09 29.54
N GLU A 61 -21.09 -47.20 30.34
CA GLU A 61 -20.49 -45.88 30.65
C GLU A 61 -19.10 -46.03 31.28
N SER A 62 -18.87 -47.10 32.06
CA SER A 62 -17.60 -47.38 32.71
C SER A 62 -16.46 -47.75 31.74
N GLU A 63 -16.78 -48.44 30.65
CA GLU A 63 -15.82 -48.81 29.60
C GLU A 63 -15.44 -47.60 28.75
N ILE A 64 -16.43 -46.74 28.45
CA ILE A 64 -16.22 -45.47 27.75
C ILE A 64 -15.29 -44.57 28.57
N GLN A 65 -15.50 -44.47 29.88
CA GLN A 65 -14.67 -43.63 30.74
C GLN A 65 -13.21 -44.10 30.78
N ARG A 66 -12.96 -45.41 30.87
CA ARG A 66 -11.60 -45.98 30.84
C ARG A 66 -10.91 -45.70 29.51
N PHE A 67 -11.61 -45.93 28.40
CA PHE A 67 -11.10 -45.65 27.06
C PHE A 67 -10.73 -44.17 26.89
N CYS A 68 -11.64 -43.26 27.24
CA CYS A 68 -11.40 -41.82 27.16
C CYS A 68 -10.24 -41.39 28.06
N SER A 69 -10.11 -41.93 29.28
CA SER A 69 -9.02 -41.58 30.20
C SER A 69 -7.64 -42.00 29.68
N ASN A 70 -7.54 -43.15 29.01
CA ASN A 70 -6.27 -43.66 28.48
C ASN A 70 -5.77 -42.87 27.25
N ILE A 71 -6.67 -42.24 26.50
CA ILE A 71 -6.34 -41.50 25.26
C ILE A 71 -6.29 -39.99 25.46
N ALA A 72 -6.93 -39.46 26.51
CA ALA A 72 -7.08 -38.01 26.72
C ALA A 72 -5.75 -37.25 26.73
N ASP A 73 -4.74 -37.75 27.41
CA ASP A 73 -3.44 -37.07 27.52
C ASP A 73 -2.65 -37.12 26.21
N ALA A 74 -2.57 -38.30 25.57
CA ALA A 74 -1.93 -38.43 24.25
C ALA A 74 -2.61 -37.56 23.18
N ALA A 75 -3.94 -37.45 23.23
CA ALA A 75 -4.69 -36.57 22.34
C ALA A 75 -4.42 -35.08 22.62
N ARG A 76 -4.25 -34.69 23.90
CA ARG A 76 -3.92 -33.32 24.30
C ARG A 76 -2.49 -32.96 23.87
N ASP A 77 -1.52 -33.83 24.11
CA ASP A 77 -0.12 -33.62 23.71
C ASP A 77 0.01 -33.49 22.20
N ARG A 78 -0.72 -34.32 21.44
CA ARG A 78 -0.75 -34.21 19.98
C ARG A 78 -1.30 -32.85 19.51
N ARG A 79 -2.35 -32.33 20.17
CA ARG A 79 -2.90 -31.01 19.87
C ARG A 79 -1.89 -29.90 20.19
N TYR A 80 -1.22 -29.95 21.33
CA TYR A 80 -0.21 -28.96 21.68
C TYR A 80 0.99 -29.00 20.75
N ALA A 81 1.43 -30.20 20.33
CA ALA A 81 2.50 -30.34 19.34
C ALA A 81 2.12 -29.66 18.02
N LEU A 82 0.91 -29.89 17.50
CA LEU A 82 0.42 -29.25 16.28
C LEU A 82 0.33 -27.72 16.42
N GLN A 83 -0.25 -27.24 17.52
CA GLN A 83 -0.34 -25.80 17.78
C GLN A 83 1.04 -25.13 17.88
N ALA A 84 2.00 -25.80 18.52
CA ALA A 84 3.37 -25.29 18.62
C ALA A 84 4.06 -25.25 17.25
N GLU A 85 3.83 -26.22 16.37
CA GLU A 85 4.33 -26.21 15.00
C GLU A 85 3.69 -25.11 14.17
N GLU A 86 2.36 -24.93 14.26
CA GLU A 86 1.62 -23.85 13.58
C GLU A 86 2.12 -22.46 14.02
N LEU A 87 2.32 -22.25 15.33
CA LEU A 87 2.85 -20.99 15.85
C LEU A 87 4.29 -20.72 15.35
N LYS A 88 5.13 -21.75 15.28
CA LYS A 88 6.49 -21.61 14.72
C LYS A 88 6.46 -21.26 13.23
N GLN A 89 5.56 -21.86 12.46
CA GLN A 89 5.40 -21.54 11.04
C GLN A 89 4.90 -20.10 10.85
N LEU A 90 3.94 -19.67 11.67
CA LEU A 90 3.42 -18.31 11.61
C LEU A 90 4.47 -17.28 12.01
N GLN A 91 5.23 -17.55 13.09
CA GLN A 91 6.35 -16.71 13.53
C GLN A 91 7.40 -16.57 12.42
N ALA A 92 7.80 -17.68 11.79
CA ALA A 92 8.74 -17.65 10.67
C ALA A 92 8.20 -16.84 9.48
N GLY A 93 6.90 -16.93 9.18
CA GLY A 93 6.25 -16.12 8.15
C GLY A 93 6.23 -14.63 8.46
N ILE A 94 6.02 -14.26 9.73
CA ILE A 94 6.08 -12.87 10.20
C ILE A 94 7.52 -12.35 10.11
N ASP A 95 8.50 -13.11 10.61
CA ASP A 95 9.91 -12.71 10.59
C ASP A 95 10.43 -12.52 9.16
N LEU A 96 9.99 -13.35 8.21
CA LEU A 96 10.33 -13.19 6.80
C LEU A 96 9.76 -11.89 6.22
N ARG A 97 8.50 -11.56 6.53
CA ARG A 97 7.86 -10.31 6.08
C ARG A 97 8.49 -9.08 6.72
N MET A 98 8.83 -9.15 8.01
CA MET A 98 9.52 -8.08 8.72
C MET A 98 10.87 -7.79 8.07
N LYS A 99 11.67 -8.82 7.81
CA LYS A 99 12.96 -8.66 7.10
C LYS A 99 12.78 -8.01 5.73
N ALA A 100 11.81 -8.47 4.94
CA ALA A 100 11.54 -7.88 3.62
C ALA A 100 11.14 -6.39 3.70
N LEU A 101 10.37 -6.00 4.73
CA LEU A 101 10.01 -4.60 4.96
C LEU A 101 11.19 -3.76 5.43
N ASP A 102 12.02 -4.29 6.33
CA ASP A 102 13.22 -3.60 6.82
C ASP A 102 14.25 -3.40 5.70
N ASP A 103 14.44 -4.38 4.83
CA ASP A 103 15.31 -4.26 3.66
C ASP A 103 14.83 -3.16 2.72
N LYS A 104 13.52 -3.12 2.45
CA LYS A 104 12.92 -2.06 1.62
C LYS A 104 13.07 -0.71 2.28
N ARG A 105 12.81 -0.60 3.58
CA ARG A 105 12.99 0.63 4.34
C ARG A 105 14.43 1.12 4.26
N ALA A 106 15.41 0.25 4.48
CA ALA A 106 16.83 0.59 4.40
C ALA A 106 17.22 1.06 2.99
N GLU A 107 16.71 0.41 1.95
CA GLU A 107 16.89 0.85 0.56
C GLU A 107 16.33 2.26 0.35
N TYR A 108 15.10 2.52 0.80
CA TYR A 108 14.46 3.83 0.70
C TYR A 108 15.23 4.92 1.46
N GLU A 109 15.65 4.66 2.69
CA GLU A 109 16.43 5.60 3.50
C GLU A 109 17.75 5.95 2.82
N GLN A 110 18.42 4.97 2.19
CA GLN A 110 19.64 5.24 1.42
C GLN A 110 19.38 6.12 0.19
N TRP A 111 18.28 5.90 -0.54
CA TRP A 111 17.88 6.74 -1.68
C TRP A 111 17.51 8.16 -1.23
N LEU A 112 16.79 8.29 -0.12
CA LEU A 112 16.45 9.59 0.47
C LEU A 112 17.70 10.35 0.85
N LYS A 113 18.65 9.72 1.54
CA LYS A 113 19.92 10.35 1.89
C LYS A 113 20.70 10.82 0.66
N ARG A 114 20.75 10.02 -0.41
CA ARG A 114 21.38 10.44 -1.67
C ARG A 114 20.68 11.64 -2.29
N ARG A 115 19.35 11.66 -2.28
CA ARG A 115 18.55 12.77 -2.77
C ARG A 115 18.77 14.03 -1.95
N GLU A 116 18.78 13.93 -0.62
CA GLU A 116 19.04 15.06 0.29
C GLU A 116 20.44 15.65 0.06
N VAL A 117 21.47 14.81 -0.05
CA VAL A 117 22.83 15.27 -0.35
C VAL A 117 22.90 15.96 -1.71
N PHE A 118 22.20 15.44 -2.72
CA PHE A 118 22.13 16.08 -4.04
C PHE A 118 21.41 17.42 -3.99
N LEU A 119 20.27 17.51 -3.30
CA LEU A 119 19.52 18.74 -3.12
C LEU A 119 20.33 19.79 -2.36
N ALA A 120 20.96 19.41 -1.24
CA ALA A 120 21.81 20.32 -0.48
C ALA A 120 22.96 20.87 -1.32
N ARG A 121 23.62 20.04 -2.14
CA ARG A 121 24.67 20.49 -3.06
C ARG A 121 24.15 21.42 -4.15
N ALA A 122 22.99 21.14 -4.71
CA ALA A 122 22.38 21.98 -5.73
C ALA A 122 21.98 23.35 -5.15
N GLU A 123 21.38 23.37 -3.97
CA GLU A 123 21.03 24.59 -3.24
C GLU A 123 22.27 25.41 -2.89
N ASP A 124 23.30 24.78 -2.31
CA ASP A 124 24.58 25.43 -2.01
C ASP A 124 25.23 26.03 -3.26
N GLY A 125 25.13 25.34 -4.40
CA GLY A 125 25.64 25.82 -5.68
C GLY A 125 24.94 27.11 -6.11
N VAL A 126 23.61 27.14 -6.08
CA VAL A 126 22.82 28.33 -6.45
C VAL A 126 23.12 29.49 -5.50
N VAL A 127 23.14 29.25 -4.19
CA VAL A 127 23.45 30.29 -3.19
C VAL A 127 24.85 30.85 -3.40
N LYS A 128 25.85 30.01 -3.68
CA LYS A 128 27.23 30.45 -3.96
C LYS A 128 27.34 31.29 -5.24
N ILE A 129 26.59 30.96 -6.29
CA ILE A 129 26.54 31.74 -7.53
C ILE A 129 26.08 33.17 -7.22
N TYR A 130 24.96 33.33 -6.52
CA TYR A 130 24.46 34.66 -6.16
C TYR A 130 25.33 35.36 -5.11
N ALA A 131 25.98 34.62 -4.21
CA ALA A 131 26.90 35.20 -3.23
C ALA A 131 28.17 35.78 -3.88
N GLY A 132 28.63 35.24 -5.01
CA GLY A 132 29.78 35.74 -5.76
C GLY A 132 29.41 36.72 -6.88
N MET A 133 28.13 36.86 -7.20
CA MET A 133 27.62 37.78 -8.21
C MET A 133 27.67 39.23 -7.70
N LYS A 134 27.82 40.20 -8.61
CA LYS A 134 27.65 41.60 -8.24
C LYS A 134 26.20 41.87 -7.79
N PRO A 135 25.96 42.69 -6.75
CA PRO A 135 24.61 42.85 -6.19
C PRO A 135 23.58 43.44 -7.15
N ASP A 136 23.98 44.35 -8.02
CA ASP A 136 23.19 44.95 -9.09
C ASP A 136 22.70 43.88 -10.10
N ALA A 137 23.62 43.05 -10.59
CA ALA A 137 23.30 41.96 -11.50
C ALA A 137 22.43 40.90 -10.82
N ALA A 138 22.69 40.59 -9.55
CA ALA A 138 21.87 39.64 -8.78
C ALA A 138 20.44 40.16 -8.60
N ALA A 139 20.27 41.45 -8.29
CA ALA A 139 18.99 42.12 -8.15
C ALA A 139 18.15 42.03 -9.44
N GLU A 140 18.74 42.36 -10.59
CA GLU A 140 18.06 42.27 -11.90
C GLU A 140 17.62 40.82 -12.23
N ARG A 141 18.47 39.83 -11.95
CA ARG A 141 18.17 38.43 -12.26
C ARG A 141 17.11 37.86 -11.32
N LEU A 142 17.21 38.14 -10.02
CA LEU A 142 16.23 37.68 -9.03
C LEU A 142 14.86 38.34 -9.23
N ALA A 143 14.80 39.57 -9.74
CA ALA A 143 13.54 40.23 -10.08
C ALA A 143 12.76 39.54 -11.22
N MET A 144 13.44 38.79 -12.10
CA MET A 144 12.82 38.04 -13.21
C MET A 144 12.50 36.58 -12.86
N VAL A 145 13.02 36.06 -11.75
CA VAL A 145 12.74 34.70 -11.28
C VAL A 145 11.42 34.68 -10.51
N ASN A 146 10.82 33.51 -10.34
CA ASN A 146 9.67 33.35 -9.46
C ASN A 146 9.97 33.90 -8.05
N ALA A 147 9.03 34.69 -7.52
CA ALA A 147 9.21 35.44 -6.28
C ALA A 147 9.46 34.54 -5.06
N ASP A 148 8.81 33.37 -4.98
CA ASP A 148 9.02 32.43 -3.87
C ASP A 148 10.42 31.83 -3.91
N LEU A 149 10.91 31.50 -5.10
CA LEU A 149 12.26 30.98 -5.28
C LEU A 149 13.32 32.06 -4.99
N ALA A 150 13.11 33.28 -5.46
CA ALA A 150 14.01 34.41 -5.18
C ALA A 150 14.07 34.71 -3.67
N ALA A 151 12.93 34.70 -2.98
CA ALA A 151 12.85 34.85 -1.53
C ALA A 151 13.61 33.71 -0.82
N ALA A 152 13.41 32.45 -1.23
CA ALA A 152 14.12 31.30 -0.66
C ALA A 152 15.65 31.39 -0.82
N ILE A 153 16.13 31.87 -1.98
CA ILE A 153 17.56 32.09 -2.22
C ILE A 153 18.10 33.20 -1.30
N LEU A 154 17.39 34.32 -1.20
CA LEU A 154 17.77 35.44 -0.32
C LEU A 154 17.78 35.04 1.16
N MET A 155 16.88 34.18 1.60
CA MET A 155 16.86 33.64 2.97
C MET A 155 18.07 32.75 3.30
N LYS A 156 18.64 32.07 2.30
CA LYS A 156 19.84 31.24 2.47
C LYS A 156 21.16 32.00 2.31
N LEU A 157 21.14 33.21 1.75
CA LEU A 157 22.30 34.08 1.64
C LEU A 157 22.67 34.68 3.02
N ASP A 158 23.93 35.12 3.15
CA ASP A 158 24.35 35.93 4.29
C ASP A 158 23.51 37.22 4.35
N SER A 159 23.07 37.60 5.56
CA SER A 159 22.14 38.71 5.76
C SER A 159 22.65 40.03 5.21
N ARG A 160 23.97 40.27 5.24
CA ARG A 160 24.58 41.47 4.66
C ARG A 160 24.49 41.44 3.14
N LYS A 161 24.79 40.31 2.50
CA LYS A 161 24.70 40.18 1.03
C LYS A 161 23.26 40.29 0.54
N ALA A 162 22.32 39.62 1.21
CA ALA A 162 20.89 39.71 0.89
C ALA A 162 20.39 41.17 1.04
N GLY A 163 20.80 41.88 2.09
CA GLY A 163 20.47 43.28 2.30
C GLY A 163 20.99 44.20 1.19
N VAL A 164 22.24 44.02 0.76
CA VAL A 164 22.81 44.81 -0.35
C VAL A 164 22.07 44.51 -1.66
N ILE A 165 21.77 43.23 -1.96
CA ILE A 165 21.00 42.87 -3.15
C ILE A 165 19.60 43.52 -3.11
N LEU A 166 18.90 43.47 -1.98
CA LEU A 166 17.58 44.09 -1.84
C LEU A 166 17.60 45.62 -2.05
N ASN A 167 18.71 46.29 -1.68
CA ASN A 167 18.87 47.73 -1.91
C ASN A 167 19.06 48.08 -3.39
N GLU A 168 19.67 47.20 -4.17
CA GLU A 168 19.85 47.39 -5.62
C GLU A 168 18.60 46.97 -6.43
N MET A 169 17.59 46.38 -5.79
CA MET A 169 16.32 46.01 -6.44
C MET A 169 15.35 47.18 -6.55
N ASP A 170 14.41 47.08 -7.49
CA ASP A 170 13.24 47.95 -7.52
C ASP A 170 12.41 47.82 -6.23
N GLN A 171 11.85 48.93 -5.76
CA GLN A 171 11.13 49.02 -4.49
C GLN A 171 9.96 48.02 -4.40
N LYS A 172 9.22 47.81 -5.50
CA LYS A 172 8.09 46.88 -5.52
C LYS A 172 8.55 45.43 -5.45
N ALA A 173 9.63 45.10 -6.16
CA ALA A 173 10.21 43.76 -6.12
C ALA A 173 10.77 43.44 -4.73
N ALA A 174 11.55 44.35 -4.15
CA ALA A 174 12.09 44.21 -2.79
C ALA A 174 10.99 44.05 -1.73
N ALA A 175 9.92 44.84 -1.81
CA ALA A 175 8.78 44.73 -0.91
C ALA A 175 8.06 43.38 -1.04
N THR A 176 7.89 42.89 -2.27
CA THR A 176 7.25 41.59 -2.53
C THR A 176 8.06 40.45 -1.92
N LEU A 177 9.38 40.41 -2.20
CA LEU A 177 10.26 39.38 -1.66
C LEU A 177 10.33 39.42 -0.13
N THR A 178 10.46 40.61 0.46
CA THR A 178 10.47 40.78 1.91
C THR A 178 9.16 40.31 2.54
N GLY A 179 8.01 40.58 1.89
CA GLY A 179 6.71 40.08 2.33
C GLY A 179 6.62 38.55 2.35
N ILE A 180 7.14 37.88 1.32
CA ILE A 180 7.21 36.41 1.25
C ILE A 180 8.17 35.85 2.31
N MET A 181 9.33 36.47 2.50
CA MET A 181 10.27 36.05 3.54
C MET A 181 9.68 36.18 4.95
N ALA A 182 8.93 37.26 5.21
CA ALA A 182 8.25 37.49 6.48
C ALA A 182 7.08 36.53 6.70
N SER A 183 6.33 36.18 5.64
CA SER A 183 5.25 35.20 5.74
C SER A 183 5.78 33.78 5.95
N ALA A 184 6.86 33.40 5.28
CA ALA A 184 7.54 32.12 5.47
C ALA A 184 8.16 31.97 6.88
N ALA A 185 8.60 33.07 7.50
CA ALA A 185 9.07 33.07 8.88
C ALA A 185 7.94 32.92 9.91
N ARG A 186 6.68 33.18 9.51
CA ARG A 186 5.52 32.97 10.39
C ARG A 186 5.26 31.46 10.47
N ARG A 187 5.50 30.88 11.64
CA ARG A 187 4.98 29.55 12.00
C ARG A 187 3.45 29.64 12.04
N VAL A 188 2.79 29.46 10.91
CA VAL A 188 1.37 29.14 10.90
C VAL A 188 1.30 27.65 11.17
N ASP A 189 1.01 27.29 12.43
CA ASP A 189 0.63 25.92 12.76
C ASP A 189 -0.58 25.56 11.89
N PRO A 190 -0.54 24.48 11.10
CA PRO A 190 -1.73 23.96 10.46
C PRO A 190 -2.58 23.29 11.54
N SER A 191 -3.50 24.06 12.14
CA SER A 191 -4.63 23.50 12.91
C SER A 191 -5.71 22.98 11.98
#